data_AF-A0A926CE39-F1
#
_entry.id   AF-A0A926CE39-F1
#
_cell.length_a   1.000
_cell.length_b   1.000
_cell.length_c   1.000
_cell.angle_alpha   90.00
_cell.angle_beta   90.00
_cell.angle_gamma   90.00
#
_symmetry.space_group_name_H-M   'P 1'
#
loop_
_entity.id
_entity.type
_entity.pdbx_description
1 polymer ?
#
loop_
_entity_poly.entity_id
_entity_poly.type
_entity_poly.pdbx_seq_one_letter_code
_entity_poly.pdbx_strand_id
1 'polypeptide(L)'
;MAAGAFQVIINYVQFPNGGSGMLGRTDGGGTTMARPLLAQSDVAYFRYVVVVVAFGFLLVEWHRRTRPGRAWALLSKSEACALSAGVNITLYKTWAFTLAGFLAGVAGGLLAGSIGQLDARTFPAGDSIMLFALTVVGGAYSWFGPILTGLLLRAVPALLTYLGLNADLALILFGAALLHALITAPTGIAGQIEGLLHRIRRRGDAP
;
A
#
# COMPACT_ATOMS: atom_id res chain seq x y z
N MET A 1 21.22 4.03 -31.07
CA MET A 1 20.44 3.21 -32.03
C MET A 1 20.48 1.71 -31.68
N ALA A 2 21.64 1.10 -31.37
CA ALA A 2 21.72 -0.32 -31.00
C ALA A 2 20.89 -0.71 -29.76
N ALA A 3 20.86 0.14 -28.71
CA ALA A 3 20.03 -0.10 -27.53
C ALA A 3 18.53 -0.15 -27.83
N GLY A 4 18.04 0.70 -28.75
CA GLY A 4 16.64 0.69 -29.18
C GLY A 4 16.29 -0.56 -29.98
N ALA A 5 17.19 -1.03 -30.86
CA ALA A 5 16.99 -2.29 -31.58
C ALA A 5 16.95 -3.49 -30.62
N PHE A 6 17.83 -3.50 -29.62
CA PHE A 6 17.83 -4.53 -28.58
C PHE A 6 16.54 -4.50 -27.74
N GLN A 7 16.00 -3.30 -27.45
CA GLN A 7 14.72 -3.15 -26.77
C GLN A 7 13.54 -3.67 -27.60
N VAL A 8 13.55 -3.48 -28.93
CA VAL A 8 12.55 -4.06 -29.83
C VAL A 8 12.61 -5.59 -29.82
N ILE A 9 13.82 -6.17 -29.83
CA ILE A 9 14.03 -7.62 -29.73
C ILE A 9 13.51 -8.15 -28.39
N ILE A 10 13.86 -7.51 -27.26
CA ILE A 10 13.37 -7.91 -25.93
C ILE A 10 11.84 -7.81 -25.86
N ASN A 11 11.26 -6.74 -26.42
CA ASN A 11 9.81 -6.56 -26.40
C ASN A 11 9.10 -7.62 -27.26
N TYR A 12 9.68 -8.02 -28.39
CA TYR A 12 9.17 -9.12 -29.21
C TYR A 12 9.27 -10.48 -28.50
N VAL A 13 10.42 -10.75 -27.89
CA VAL A 13 10.67 -12.01 -27.16
C VAL A 13 9.84 -12.07 -25.86
N GLN A 14 9.34 -10.92 -25.37
CA GLN A 14 8.55 -10.77 -24.13
C GLN A 14 9.31 -11.30 -22.88
N PHE A 15 10.63 -11.33 -22.96
CA PHE A 15 11.48 -11.74 -21.85
C PHE A 15 11.68 -10.59 -20.86
N PRO A 16 11.59 -10.81 -19.54
CA PRO A 16 11.04 -11.97 -18.82
C PRO A 16 9.54 -11.76 -18.52
N ASN A 17 8.69 -12.75 -18.77
CA ASN A 17 7.26 -12.71 -18.40
C ASN A 17 6.86 -13.80 -17.37
N GLY A 18 7.83 -14.45 -16.74
CA GLY A 18 7.60 -15.39 -15.63
C GLY A 18 7.31 -16.84 -16.04
N GLY A 19 7.58 -17.24 -17.27
CA GLY A 19 7.47 -18.63 -17.73
C GLY A 19 8.61 -19.54 -17.26
N SER A 20 8.43 -20.86 -17.39
CA SER A 20 9.46 -21.85 -17.07
C SER A 20 10.49 -22.01 -18.19
N GLY A 21 11.76 -22.25 -17.86
CA GLY A 21 12.86 -22.53 -18.81
C GLY A 21 13.83 -21.37 -19.00
N MET A 22 14.87 -21.59 -19.83
CA MET A 22 15.98 -20.63 -20.06
C MET A 22 15.52 -19.29 -20.66
N LEU A 23 14.42 -19.31 -21.42
CA LEU A 23 13.82 -18.12 -22.03
C LEU A 23 12.68 -17.52 -21.20
N GLY A 24 12.34 -18.06 -20.03
CA GLY A 24 11.40 -17.46 -19.08
C GLY A 24 10.05 -17.01 -19.66
N ARG A 25 9.59 -17.64 -20.74
CA ARG A 25 8.46 -17.19 -21.59
C ARG A 25 7.23 -18.08 -21.41
N THR A 26 6.06 -17.50 -21.11
CA THR A 26 4.75 -18.19 -21.19
C THR A 26 4.16 -18.01 -22.60
N ASP A 27 3.92 -19.10 -23.33
CA ASP A 27 3.40 -19.09 -24.72
C ASP A 27 1.86 -19.08 -24.83
N GLY A 28 1.17 -18.83 -23.71
CA GLY A 28 -0.27 -18.59 -23.65
C GLY A 28 -0.53 -17.48 -22.65
N GLY A 29 -1.69 -16.82 -22.76
CA GLY A 29 -2.14 -15.77 -21.85
C GLY A 29 -1.75 -16.08 -20.41
N GLY A 30 -1.19 -15.08 -19.73
CA GLY A 30 -0.49 -15.21 -18.46
C GLY A 30 -1.26 -16.03 -17.44
N THR A 31 -0.54 -16.58 -16.46
CA THR A 31 -1.11 -17.47 -15.45
C THR A 31 -2.43 -16.92 -14.90
N THR A 32 -3.54 -17.56 -15.28
CA THR A 32 -4.87 -17.13 -14.86
C THR A 32 -5.01 -17.49 -13.39
N MET A 33 -5.07 -16.48 -12.54
CA MET A 33 -5.30 -16.71 -11.12
C MET A 33 -6.78 -16.99 -10.90
N ALA A 34 -7.06 -18.23 -10.50
CA ALA A 34 -8.41 -18.65 -10.17
C ALA A 34 -8.94 -17.81 -9.00
N ARG A 35 -10.07 -17.13 -9.22
CA ARG A 35 -10.80 -16.45 -8.14
C ARG A 35 -11.27 -17.49 -7.11
N PRO A 36 -11.36 -17.13 -5.82
CA PRO A 36 -11.91 -18.03 -4.80
C PRO A 36 -13.30 -18.54 -5.21
N LEU A 37 -13.62 -19.80 -4.87
CA LEU A 37 -14.88 -20.44 -5.27
C LEU A 37 -16.12 -19.64 -4.83
N LEU A 38 -16.02 -18.92 -3.72
CA LEU A 38 -17.07 -18.07 -3.14
C LEU A 38 -17.27 -16.72 -3.88
N ALA A 39 -16.40 -16.38 -4.82
CA ALA A 39 -16.27 -15.03 -5.37
C ALA A 39 -16.05 -15.03 -6.90
N GLN A 40 -16.88 -15.80 -7.61
CA GLN A 40 -16.80 -15.90 -9.07
C GLN A 40 -17.41 -14.69 -9.80
N SER A 41 -18.45 -14.08 -9.24
CA SER A 41 -19.04 -12.84 -9.78
C SER A 41 -18.36 -11.59 -9.22
N ASP A 42 -18.32 -10.50 -10.00
CA ASP A 42 -17.67 -9.25 -9.59
C ASP A 42 -18.27 -8.66 -8.31
N VAL A 43 -19.59 -8.79 -8.13
CA VAL A 43 -20.28 -8.35 -6.91
C VAL A 43 -19.92 -9.23 -5.71
N ALA A 44 -19.81 -10.54 -5.89
CA ALA A 44 -19.38 -11.45 -4.83
C ALA A 44 -17.91 -11.21 -4.45
N TYR A 45 -17.06 -10.92 -5.44
CA TYR A 45 -15.66 -10.58 -5.25
C TYR A 45 -15.48 -9.26 -4.48
N PHE A 46 -16.25 -8.23 -4.82
CA PHE A 46 -16.26 -6.98 -4.07
C PHE A 46 -16.64 -7.20 -2.60
N ARG A 47 -17.71 -7.97 -2.32
CA ARG A 47 -18.13 -8.29 -0.94
C ARG A 47 -17.05 -9.06 -0.19
N TYR A 48 -16.40 -10.02 -0.85
CA TYR A 48 -15.30 -10.77 -0.28
C TYR A 48 -14.13 -9.85 0.09
N VAL A 49 -13.69 -8.97 -0.81
CA VAL A 49 -12.63 -7.99 -0.54
C VAL A 49 -12.98 -7.10 0.65
N VAL A 50 -14.20 -6.57 0.71
CA VAL A 50 -14.65 -5.72 1.84
C VAL A 50 -14.56 -6.47 3.17
N VAL A 51 -14.98 -7.73 3.22
CA VAL A 51 -14.90 -8.55 4.44
C VAL A 51 -13.45 -8.80 4.84
N VAL A 52 -12.58 -9.14 3.90
CA VAL A 52 -11.15 -9.40 4.19
C VAL A 52 -10.45 -8.13 4.67
N VAL A 53 -10.71 -6.98 4.02
CA VAL A 53 -10.17 -5.69 4.44
C VAL A 53 -10.68 -5.32 5.83
N ALA A 54 -11.98 -5.45 6.09
CA ALA A 54 -12.56 -5.19 7.41
C ALA A 54 -11.92 -6.07 8.49
N PHE A 55 -11.71 -7.36 8.21
CA PHE A 55 -11.01 -8.25 9.12
C PHE A 55 -9.56 -7.81 9.37
N GLY A 56 -8.84 -7.38 8.33
CA GLY A 56 -7.49 -6.81 8.47
C GLY A 56 -7.47 -5.59 9.39
N PHE A 57 -8.40 -4.65 9.21
CA PHE A 57 -8.54 -3.48 10.10
C PHE A 57 -8.87 -3.87 11.54
N LEU A 58 -9.78 -4.83 11.74
CA LEU A 58 -10.13 -5.32 13.08
C LEU A 58 -8.92 -5.98 13.76
N LEU A 59 -8.15 -6.77 13.02
CA LEU A 59 -6.95 -7.43 13.52
C LEU A 59 -5.92 -6.40 13.96
N VAL A 60 -5.67 -5.37 13.15
CA VAL A 60 -4.76 -4.27 13.49
C VAL A 60 -5.27 -3.51 14.72
N GLU A 61 -6.58 -3.22 14.80
CA GLU A 61 -7.15 -2.52 15.95
C GLU A 61 -7.02 -3.32 17.24
N TRP A 62 -7.24 -4.63 17.14
CA TRP A 62 -7.09 -5.54 18.26
C TRP A 62 -5.65 -5.55 18.77
N HIS A 63 -4.65 -5.62 17.88
CA HIS A 63 -3.25 -5.54 18.27
C HIS A 63 -2.90 -4.18 18.88
N ARG A 64 -3.43 -3.09 18.33
CA ARG A 64 -3.22 -1.72 18.82
C ARG A 64 -3.74 -1.53 20.25
N ARG A 65 -4.90 -2.11 20.59
CA ARG A 65 -5.52 -1.99 21.92
C ARG A 65 -4.93 -2.97 22.97
N THR A 66 -4.31 -4.05 22.52
CA THR A 66 -3.79 -5.11 23.41
C THR A 66 -2.33 -4.89 23.80
N ARG A 67 -1.70 -5.91 24.40
CA ARG A 67 -0.31 -5.87 24.89
C ARG A 67 0.71 -5.52 23.78
N PRO A 68 0.62 -6.06 22.54
CA PRO A 68 1.56 -5.74 21.46
C PRO A 68 1.59 -4.26 21.11
N GLY A 69 0.43 -3.60 21.00
CA GLY A 69 0.36 -2.17 20.70
C GLY A 69 1.08 -1.31 21.74
N ARG A 70 0.94 -1.65 23.04
CA ARG A 70 1.65 -0.93 24.12
C ARG A 70 3.16 -1.17 24.08
N ALA A 71 3.59 -2.39 23.76
CA ALA A 71 5.01 -2.72 23.60
C ALA A 71 5.63 -1.96 22.43
N TRP A 72 4.95 -1.86 21.29
CA TRP A 72 5.41 -1.08 20.13
C TRP A 72 5.46 0.41 20.41
N ALA A 73 4.49 0.96 21.16
CA ALA A 73 4.49 2.37 21.55
C ALA A 73 5.64 2.73 22.50
N LEU A 74 6.11 1.78 23.33
CA LEU A 74 7.33 1.96 24.13
C LEU A 74 8.58 1.89 23.25
N LEU A 75 8.63 0.90 22.37
CA LEU A 75 9.76 0.69 21.46
C LEU A 75 9.97 1.88 20.51
N SER A 76 8.90 2.54 20.06
CA SER A 76 8.98 3.71 19.18
C SER A 76 9.59 4.94 19.88
N LYS A 77 9.62 4.98 21.22
CA LYS A 77 10.22 6.09 21.98
C LYS A 77 11.71 5.85 22.23
N SER A 78 12.06 4.68 22.74
CA SER A 78 13.45 4.29 23.00
C SER A 78 13.55 2.79 23.24
N GLU A 79 14.47 2.16 22.53
CA GLU A 79 14.77 0.73 22.67
C GLU A 79 15.34 0.39 24.06
N ALA A 80 16.20 1.28 24.60
CA ALA A 80 16.76 1.12 25.94
C ALA A 80 15.68 1.19 27.04
N CYS A 81 14.67 2.06 26.88
CA CYS A 81 13.55 2.15 27.82
C CYS A 81 12.62 0.94 27.74
N ALA A 82 12.43 0.35 26.56
CA ALA A 82 11.64 -0.86 26.41
C ALA A 82 12.31 -2.06 27.10
N LEU A 83 13.64 -2.17 27.02
CA LEU A 83 14.41 -3.21 27.71
C LEU A 83 14.31 -3.12 29.22
N SER A 84 14.45 -1.92 29.79
CA SER A 84 14.35 -1.74 31.25
C SER A 84 12.93 -2.02 31.77
N ALA A 85 11.91 -1.85 30.93
CA ALA A 85 10.53 -2.24 31.23
C ALA A 85 10.24 -3.75 31.04
N GLY A 86 11.25 -4.57 30.69
CA GLY A 86 11.12 -6.02 30.52
C GLY A 86 10.47 -6.45 29.20
N VAL A 87 10.42 -5.57 28.19
CA VAL A 87 9.85 -5.88 26.87
C VAL A 87 10.88 -6.61 26.01
N ASN A 88 10.53 -7.77 25.47
CA ASN A 88 11.38 -8.49 24.52
C ASN A 88 11.36 -7.80 23.14
N ILE A 89 12.36 -6.98 22.86
CA ILE A 89 12.43 -6.21 21.61
C ILE A 89 12.43 -7.10 20.37
N THR A 90 13.24 -8.15 20.36
CA THR A 90 13.39 -9.03 19.20
C THR A 90 12.05 -9.65 18.82
N LEU A 91 11.32 -10.18 19.80
CA LEU A 91 10.01 -10.77 19.57
C LEU A 91 9.02 -9.74 19.00
N TYR A 92 8.93 -8.56 19.59
CA TYR A 92 7.96 -7.54 19.14
C TYR A 92 8.34 -6.91 17.79
N LYS A 93 9.63 -6.79 17.45
CA LYS A 93 10.08 -6.35 16.11
C LYS A 93 9.74 -7.41 15.05
N THR A 94 10.06 -8.68 15.31
CA THR A 94 9.72 -9.77 14.39
C THR A 94 8.20 -9.91 14.22
N TRP A 95 7.43 -9.79 15.30
CA TRP A 95 5.97 -9.78 15.24
C TRP A 95 5.42 -8.65 14.36
N ALA A 96 5.93 -7.43 14.50
CA ALA A 96 5.51 -6.31 13.66
C ALA A 96 5.81 -6.57 12.18
N PHE A 97 7.00 -7.10 11.88
CA PHE A 97 7.39 -7.46 10.52
C PHE A 97 6.51 -8.57 9.93
N THR A 98 6.27 -9.64 10.69
CA THR A 98 5.40 -10.74 10.27
C THR A 98 3.97 -10.27 10.02
N LEU A 99 3.43 -9.41 10.90
CA LEU A 99 2.09 -8.85 10.74
C LEU A 99 1.99 -7.98 9.48
N ALA A 100 2.97 -7.12 9.24
CA ALA A 100 3.03 -6.29 8.04
C ALA A 100 3.13 -7.15 6.77
N GLY A 101 4.02 -8.15 6.76
CA GLY A 101 4.17 -9.10 5.64
C GLY A 101 2.91 -9.92 5.38
N PHE A 102 2.22 -10.37 6.42
CA PHE A 102 0.94 -11.07 6.31
C PHE A 102 -0.13 -10.19 5.64
N LEU A 103 -0.32 -8.96 6.12
CA LEU A 103 -1.30 -8.03 5.55
C LEU A 103 -0.95 -7.65 4.10
N ALA A 104 0.33 -7.42 3.81
CA ALA A 104 0.81 -7.15 2.45
C ALA A 104 0.58 -8.35 1.51
N GLY A 105 0.83 -9.57 1.98
CA GLY A 105 0.58 -10.80 1.23
C GLY A 105 -0.91 -11.01 0.92
N VAL A 106 -1.79 -10.78 1.91
CA VAL A 106 -3.24 -10.81 1.70
C VAL A 106 -3.66 -9.75 0.68
N ALA A 107 -3.18 -8.52 0.80
CA ALA A 107 -3.48 -7.45 -0.15
C ALA A 107 -3.01 -7.80 -1.58
N GLY A 108 -1.82 -8.38 -1.73
CA GLY A 108 -1.30 -8.85 -3.01
C GLY A 108 -2.15 -9.98 -3.62
N GLY A 109 -2.60 -10.93 -2.81
CA GLY A 109 -3.50 -12.00 -3.26
C GLY A 109 -4.87 -11.48 -3.71
N LEU A 110 -5.43 -10.50 -3.00
CA LEU A 110 -6.65 -9.80 -3.43
C LEU A 110 -6.42 -9.02 -4.72
N LEU A 111 -5.28 -8.34 -4.86
CA LEU A 111 -4.97 -7.63 -6.09
C LEU A 111 -4.87 -8.61 -7.27
N ALA A 112 -4.18 -9.74 -7.10
CA ALA A 112 -4.01 -10.72 -8.15
C ALA A 112 -5.33 -11.39 -8.58
N GLY A 113 -6.23 -11.69 -7.63
CA GLY A 113 -7.57 -12.19 -7.94
C GLY A 113 -8.48 -11.16 -8.63
N SER A 114 -8.21 -9.87 -8.44
CA SER A 114 -8.95 -8.79 -9.12
C SER A 114 -8.51 -8.62 -10.58
N ILE A 115 -7.19 -8.65 -10.83
CA ILE A 115 -6.58 -8.50 -12.17
C ILE A 115 -6.77 -9.79 -13.00
N GLY A 116 -6.79 -10.97 -12.35
CA GLY A 116 -7.06 -12.26 -13.00
C GLY A 116 -5.89 -12.84 -13.81
N GLN A 117 -4.96 -11.99 -14.25
CA GLN A 117 -3.75 -12.37 -14.96
C GLN A 117 -2.57 -11.54 -14.43
N LEU A 118 -1.48 -12.19 -14.02
CA LEU A 118 -0.26 -11.50 -13.61
C LEU A 118 0.75 -11.51 -14.75
N ASP A 119 1.27 -10.32 -15.08
CA ASP A 119 2.42 -10.13 -15.95
C ASP A 119 3.45 -9.24 -15.25
N ALA A 120 4.74 -9.45 -15.52
CA ALA A 120 5.84 -8.68 -14.94
C ALA A 120 5.76 -7.18 -15.28
N ARG A 121 5.04 -6.83 -16.35
CA ARG A 121 4.81 -5.45 -16.79
C ARG A 121 3.72 -4.72 -16.00
N THR A 122 2.89 -5.44 -15.25
CA THR A 122 1.76 -4.87 -14.49
C THR A 122 2.21 -4.17 -13.20
N PHE A 123 3.45 -4.38 -12.76
CA PHE A 123 4.00 -3.80 -11.53
C PHE A 123 5.24 -2.94 -11.80
N PRO A 124 5.12 -1.83 -12.55
CA PRO A 124 6.24 -0.94 -12.78
C PRO A 124 6.67 -0.28 -11.46
N ALA A 125 7.97 0.01 -11.34
CA ALA A 125 8.52 0.66 -10.15
C ALA A 125 7.85 2.03 -9.86
N GLY A 126 7.41 2.74 -10.90
CA GLY A 126 6.69 4.00 -10.78
C GLY A 126 5.41 3.89 -9.93
N ASP A 127 4.63 2.82 -10.11
CA ASP A 127 3.39 2.62 -9.35
C ASP A 127 3.67 2.33 -7.87
N SER A 128 4.77 1.64 -7.57
CA SER A 128 5.21 1.39 -6.19
C SER A 128 5.64 2.68 -5.49
N ILE A 129 6.37 3.55 -6.20
CA ILE A 129 6.75 4.88 -5.70
C ILE A 129 5.51 5.75 -5.49
N MET A 130 4.57 5.73 -6.44
CA MET A 130 3.31 6.48 -6.34
C MET A 130 2.47 6.01 -5.15
N LEU A 131 2.33 4.70 -4.95
CA LEU A 131 1.65 4.10 -3.81
C LEU A 131 2.31 4.57 -2.50
N PHE A 132 3.64 4.48 -2.40
CA PHE A 132 4.37 4.97 -1.24
C PHE A 132 4.13 6.47 -0.99
N ALA A 133 4.25 7.29 -2.04
CA ALA A 133 4.05 8.73 -1.96
C ALA A 133 2.66 9.10 -1.42
N LEU A 134 1.62 8.51 -2.00
CA LEU A 134 0.23 8.75 -1.59
C LEU A 134 -0.10 8.14 -0.24
N THR A 135 0.65 7.13 0.22
CA THR A 135 0.52 6.58 1.58
C THR A 135 1.06 7.57 2.61
N VAL A 136 2.22 8.17 2.34
CA VAL A 136 2.80 9.21 3.21
C VAL A 136 1.88 10.44 3.25
N VAL A 137 1.43 10.91 2.08
CA VAL A 137 0.51 12.06 1.96
C VAL A 137 -0.84 11.76 2.62
N GLY A 138 -1.41 10.58 2.40
CA GLY A 138 -2.67 10.16 3.01
C GLY A 138 -2.58 10.06 4.52
N GLY A 139 -1.41 9.73 5.06
CA GLY A 139 -1.09 9.76 6.49
C GLY A 139 -0.91 8.37 7.07
N ALA A 140 0.32 7.85 7.00
CA ALA A 140 0.67 6.51 7.50
C ALA A 140 0.43 6.32 9.02
N TYR A 141 0.37 7.42 9.78
CA TYR A 141 0.20 7.41 11.23
C TYR A 141 -1.24 7.55 11.71
N SER A 142 -2.20 7.82 10.81
CA SER A 142 -3.62 7.99 11.18
C SER A 142 -4.43 6.73 10.87
N TRP A 143 -5.45 6.48 11.69
CA TRP A 143 -6.38 5.36 11.50
C TRP A 143 -7.12 5.44 10.15
N PHE A 144 -7.45 6.65 9.70
CA PHE A 144 -8.14 6.89 8.42
C PHE A 144 -7.19 6.96 7.23
N GLY A 145 -5.87 6.96 7.47
CA GLY A 145 -4.83 7.07 6.46
C GLY A 145 -4.99 6.10 5.28
N PRO A 146 -5.11 4.78 5.51
CA PRO A 146 -5.19 3.80 4.42
C PRO A 146 -6.42 3.97 3.53
N ILE A 147 -7.56 4.40 4.11
CA ILE A 147 -8.80 4.66 3.36
C ILE A 147 -8.60 5.89 2.46
N LEU A 148 -8.03 6.97 3.02
CA LEU A 148 -7.77 8.20 2.28
C LEU A 148 -6.75 7.96 1.16
N THR A 149 -5.69 7.20 1.43
CA THR A 149 -4.71 6.78 0.43
C THR A 149 -5.36 6.00 -0.71
N GLY A 150 -6.21 5.02 -0.43
CA GLY A 150 -6.92 4.27 -1.47
C GLY A 150 -7.76 5.17 -2.38
N LEU A 151 -8.44 6.17 -1.81
CA LEU A 151 -9.18 7.18 -2.57
C LEU A 151 -8.24 8.05 -3.43
N LEU A 152 -7.14 8.54 -2.85
CA LEU A 152 -6.15 9.36 -3.55
C LEU A 152 -5.49 8.59 -4.69
N LEU A 153 -5.19 7.31 -4.50
CA LEU A 153 -4.58 6.44 -5.52
C LEU A 153 -5.45 6.32 -6.78
N ARG A 154 -6.78 6.45 -6.64
CA ARG A 154 -7.69 6.52 -7.79
C ARG A 154 -7.92 7.94 -8.29
N ALA A 155 -8.16 8.88 -7.40
CA ALA A 155 -8.56 10.24 -7.75
C ALA A 155 -7.42 11.05 -8.37
N VAL A 156 -6.22 10.97 -7.81
CA VAL A 156 -5.10 11.82 -8.20
C VAL A 156 -4.61 11.48 -9.61
N PRO A 157 -4.30 10.22 -9.98
CA PRO A 157 -3.92 9.91 -11.36
C PRO A 157 -5.00 10.27 -12.38
N ALA A 158 -6.28 10.04 -12.04
CA ALA A 158 -7.40 10.41 -12.91
C ALA A 158 -7.46 11.92 -13.18
N LEU A 159 -7.19 12.74 -12.15
CA LEU A 159 -7.09 14.19 -12.31
C LEU A 159 -5.88 14.59 -13.16
N LEU A 160 -4.71 13.99 -12.94
CA LEU A 160 -3.52 14.30 -13.74
C LEU A 160 -3.70 13.92 -15.22
N THR A 161 -4.36 12.79 -15.50
CA THR A 161 -4.71 12.39 -16.87
C THR A 161 -5.71 13.37 -17.48
N TYR A 162 -6.70 13.85 -16.73
CA TYR A 162 -7.64 14.87 -17.19
C TYR A 162 -6.95 16.20 -17.55
N LEU A 163 -5.88 16.56 -16.83
CA LEU A 163 -5.05 17.73 -17.14
C LEU A 163 -4.07 17.52 -18.31
N GLY A 164 -4.00 16.31 -18.90
CA GLY A 164 -3.16 16.01 -20.05
C GLY A 164 -1.65 15.92 -19.75
N LEU A 165 -1.27 15.62 -18.50
CA LEU A 165 0.14 15.48 -18.12
C LEU A 165 0.72 14.14 -18.58
N ASN A 166 1.95 14.18 -19.12
CA ASN A 166 2.69 12.97 -19.48
C ASN A 166 3.07 12.15 -18.24
N ALA A 167 3.14 10.81 -18.39
CA ALA A 167 3.43 9.89 -17.29
C ALA A 167 4.75 10.18 -16.56
N ASP A 168 5.81 10.55 -17.31
CA ASP A 168 7.11 10.87 -16.72
C ASP A 168 7.07 12.16 -15.88
N LEU A 169 6.33 13.17 -16.35
CA LEU A 169 6.11 14.41 -15.61
C LEU A 169 5.28 14.17 -14.35
N ALA A 170 4.28 13.29 -14.42
CA ALA A 170 3.49 12.90 -13.26
C ALA A 170 4.36 12.25 -12.16
N LEU A 171 5.30 11.37 -12.53
CA LEU A 171 6.23 10.76 -11.57
C LEU A 171 7.14 11.79 -10.89
N ILE A 172 7.67 12.76 -11.65
CA ILE A 172 8.48 13.85 -11.09
C ILE A 172 7.64 14.70 -10.13
N LEU A 173 6.42 15.05 -10.52
CA LEU A 173 5.49 15.80 -9.67
C LEU A 173 5.12 15.03 -8.40
N PHE A 174 4.90 13.72 -8.47
CA PHE A 174 4.65 12.89 -7.29
C PHE A 174 5.85 12.83 -6.35
N GLY A 175 7.07 12.69 -6.89
CA GLY A 175 8.29 12.76 -6.09
C GLY A 175 8.44 14.10 -5.37
N ALA A 176 8.21 15.20 -6.09
CA ALA A 176 8.24 16.55 -5.51
C ALA A 176 7.13 16.76 -4.46
N ALA A 177 5.90 16.32 -4.74
CA ALA A 177 4.77 16.40 -3.82
C ALA A 177 5.01 15.55 -2.56
N LEU A 178 5.64 14.38 -2.69
CA LEU A 178 6.04 13.55 -1.57
C LEU A 178 7.05 14.25 -0.67
N LEU A 179 8.11 14.83 -1.24
CA LEU A 179 9.09 15.61 -0.47
C LEU A 179 8.43 16.79 0.23
N HIS A 180 7.55 17.50 -0.48
CA HIS A 180 6.80 18.61 0.08
C HIS A 180 5.91 18.18 1.25
N ALA A 181 5.18 17.07 1.10
CA ALA A 181 4.32 16.53 2.15
C ALA A 181 5.11 16.04 3.36
N LEU A 182 6.29 15.45 3.16
CA LEU A 182 7.16 15.03 4.25
C LEU A 182 7.65 16.22 5.10
N ILE A 183 7.91 17.36 4.45
CA ILE A 183 8.35 18.60 5.12
C ILE A 183 7.19 19.31 5.80
N THR A 184 6.05 19.42 5.14
CA THR A 184 4.93 20.27 5.60
C THR A 184 3.92 19.55 6.49
N ALA A 185 3.75 18.24 6.31
CA ALA A 185 2.71 17.45 6.95
C ALA A 185 3.24 16.08 7.41
N PRO A 186 4.04 16.01 8.49
CA PRO A 186 4.64 14.76 8.96
C PRO A 186 3.59 13.71 9.41
N THR A 187 2.37 14.14 9.72
CA THR A 187 1.23 13.26 10.07
C THR A 187 0.31 12.94 8.89
N GLY A 188 0.54 13.54 7.72
CA GLY A 188 -0.29 13.44 6.52
C GLY A 188 -1.67 14.12 6.65
N ILE A 189 -2.44 14.08 5.56
CA ILE A 189 -3.76 14.74 5.46
C ILE A 189 -4.75 14.14 6.46
N ALA A 190 -4.80 12.81 6.60
CA ALA A 190 -5.71 12.17 7.55
C ALA A 190 -5.41 12.58 9.00
N GLY A 191 -4.12 12.71 9.37
CA GLY A 191 -3.72 13.14 10.71
C GLY A 191 -4.10 14.60 11.01
N GLN A 192 -4.03 15.48 9.99
CA GLN A 192 -4.49 16.87 10.13
C GLN A 192 -6.00 16.97 10.33
N ILE A 193 -6.78 16.19 9.56
CA ILE A 193 -8.24 16.14 9.68
C ILE A 193 -8.65 15.61 11.07
N GLU A 194 -8.01 14.54 11.54
CA GLU A 194 -8.25 13.97 12.87
C GLU A 194 -7.93 14.97 13.98
N GLY A 195 -6.80 15.69 13.87
CA GLY A 195 -6.43 16.75 14.81
C GLY A 195 -7.42 17.92 14.84
N LEU A 196 -7.94 18.32 13.69
CA LEU A 196 -8.96 19.38 13.59
C LEU A 196 -10.28 18.92 14.22
N LEU A 197 -10.72 17.69 13.93
CA LEU A 197 -11.97 17.13 14.45
C LEU A 197 -11.94 17.02 15.98
N HIS A 198 -10.80 16.61 16.55
CA HIS A 198 -10.62 16.56 18.00
C HIS A 198 -10.65 17.95 18.65
N ARG A 199 -10.12 18.99 17.99
CA ARG A 199 -10.19 20.37 18.48
C ARG A 199 -11.62 20.92 18.48
N ILE A 200 -12.38 20.64 17.42
CA ILE A 200 -13.79 21.07 17.32
C ILE A 200 -14.64 20.36 18.38
N ARG A 201 -14.46 19.05 18.55
CA ARG A 201 -15.21 18.27 19.55
C ARG A 201 -14.93 18.72 20.99
N ARG A 202 -13.68 19.05 21.33
CA ARG A 202 -13.33 19.62 22.65
C ARG A 202 -13.85 21.04 22.88
N ARG A 203 -14.16 21.79 21.83
CA ARG A 203 -14.71 23.16 21.94
C ARG A 203 -16.23 23.18 22.18
N GLY A 204 -16.91 22.05 21.93
CA GLY A 204 -18.33 21.87 22.24
C GLY A 204 -18.62 21.43 23.68
N ASP A 205 -17.60 20.99 24.42
CA ASP A 205 -17.70 20.54 25.82
C ASP A 205 -17.24 21.61 26.84
N ALA A 206 -17.04 22.86 26.40
CA ALA A 206 -16.76 23.98 27.30
C ALA A 206 -18.09 24.63 27.73
N PRO A 207 -18.38 24.73 29.04
CA PRO A 207 -19.61 25.34 29.56
C PRO A 207 -19.70 26.84 29.27
#